data_AF-A0A3C0N9V6-F1
#
_entry.id   AF-A0A3C0N9V6-F1
#
_cell.length_a   1.000
_cell.length_b   1.000
_cell.length_c   1.000
_cell.angle_alpha   90.00
_cell.angle_beta   90.00
_cell.angle_gamma   90.00
#
_symmetry.space_group_name_H-M   'P 1'
#
loop_
_entity.id
_entity.type
_entity.pdbx_description
1 polymer ?
#
loop_
_entity_poly.entity_id
_entity_poly.type
_entity_poly.pdbx_seq_one_letter_code
_entity_poly.pdbx_strand_id
1 'polypeptide(L)'
;AYEKAKCYYHNEQLRIEMPPVGPDHANDNGILALLINLFGIAKGIPMRLLINCSYRKTDVREGQPDISYYIGERVNLAPIGSSV
;
A
#
# COMPACT_ATOMS: atom_id res chain seq x y z
N ALA A 1 -14.34 13.38 -12.48
CA ALA A 1 -13.46 12.51 -11.67
C ALA A 1 -14.17 11.83 -10.49
N TYR A 2 -15.20 12.43 -9.87
CA TYR A 2 -15.82 11.91 -8.62
C TYR A 2 -17.29 11.45 -8.76
N GLU A 3 -17.79 11.26 -9.97
CA GLU A 3 -19.21 10.99 -10.24
C GLU A 3 -19.73 9.69 -9.59
N LYS A 4 -18.83 8.71 -9.36
CA LYS A 4 -19.13 7.45 -8.66
C LYS A 4 -18.49 7.34 -7.27
N ALA A 5 -17.89 8.43 -6.77
CA ALA A 5 -17.19 8.40 -5.49
C ALA A 5 -18.20 8.38 -4.33
N LYS A 6 -17.95 7.54 -3.33
CA LYS A 6 -18.67 7.62 -2.06
C LYS A 6 -18.06 8.75 -1.24
N CYS A 7 -18.86 9.77 -0.97
CA CYS A 7 -18.43 10.96 -0.24
C CYS A 7 -19.33 11.19 0.97
N TYR A 8 -18.76 11.64 2.08
CA TYR A 8 -19.51 12.06 3.25
C TYR A 8 -18.82 13.23 3.96
N TYR A 9 -19.59 14.05 4.67
CA TYR A 9 -19.06 15.15 5.46
C TYR A 9 -18.94 14.73 6.91
N HIS A 10 -17.76 14.91 7.51
CA HIS A 10 -17.48 14.52 8.90
C HIS A 10 -16.40 15.41 9.49
N ASN A 11 -16.62 15.93 10.71
CA ASN A 11 -15.66 16.78 11.45
C ASN A 11 -15.12 17.92 10.60
N GLU A 12 -16.05 18.70 10.04
CA GLU A 12 -15.76 19.86 9.22
C GLU A 12 -15.00 19.57 7.90
N GLN A 13 -14.91 18.29 7.51
CA GLN A 13 -14.14 17.85 6.34
C GLN A 13 -15.01 17.05 5.36
N LEU A 14 -14.87 17.34 4.07
CA LEU A 14 -15.34 16.46 3.01
C LEU A 14 -14.41 15.24 2.94
N ARG A 15 -14.97 14.05 3.15
CA ARG A 15 -14.29 12.78 2.99
C ARG A 15 -14.74 12.10 1.71
N ILE A 16 -13.78 11.51 1.01
CA ILE A 16 -13.99 10.70 -0.17
C ILE A 16 -13.44 9.32 0.18
N GLU A 17 -14.30 8.31 0.20
CA GLU A 17 -13.90 6.94 0.54
C GLU A 17 -13.02 6.36 -0.56
N MET A 18 -12.04 5.56 -0.15
CA MET A 18 -11.34 4.70 -1.10
C MET A 18 -12.34 3.70 -1.69
N PRO A 19 -12.28 3.41 -3.00
CA PRO A 19 -13.10 2.38 -3.61
C PRO A 19 -12.97 1.07 -2.83
N PRO A 20 -14.07 0.30 -2.65
CA PRO A 20 -13.97 -1.01 -2.01
C PRO A 20 -12.99 -1.89 -2.80
N VAL A 21 -12.11 -2.57 -2.08
CA VAL A 21 -11.17 -3.55 -2.63
C VAL A 21 -11.96 -4.77 -3.11
N GLY A 22 -12.40 -4.71 -4.36
CA GLY A 22 -13.15 -5.78 -5.02
C GLY A 22 -12.25 -6.86 -5.62
N PRO A 23 -12.84 -7.95 -6.17
CA PRO A 23 -12.10 -9.06 -6.78
C PRO A 23 -11.11 -8.62 -7.88
N ASP A 24 -11.51 -7.67 -8.74
CA ASP A 24 -10.65 -7.17 -9.82
C ASP A 24 -9.39 -6.50 -9.25
N HIS A 25 -9.56 -5.64 -8.24
CA HIS A 25 -8.44 -5.02 -7.54
C HIS A 25 -7.53 -6.08 -6.89
N ALA A 26 -8.12 -7.08 -6.22
CA ALA A 26 -7.34 -8.14 -5.58
C ALA A 26 -6.53 -8.96 -6.61
N ASN A 27 -7.10 -9.25 -7.77
CA ASN A 27 -6.43 -9.94 -8.85
C ASN A 27 -5.26 -9.12 -9.41
N ASP A 28 -5.49 -7.86 -9.76
CA ASP A 28 -4.46 -6.98 -10.32
C ASP A 28 -3.32 -6.76 -9.31
N ASN A 29 -3.66 -6.49 -8.06
CA ASN A 29 -2.70 -6.30 -6.98
C ASN A 29 -1.84 -7.57 -6.76
N GLY A 30 -2.48 -8.74 -6.77
CA GLY A 30 -1.80 -10.03 -6.64
C GLY A 30 -0.83 -10.31 -7.79
N ILE A 31 -1.24 -10.06 -9.03
CA ILE A 31 -0.40 -10.23 -10.22
C ILE A 31 0.82 -9.31 -10.16
N LEU A 32 0.63 -8.03 -9.80
CA LEU A 32 1.73 -7.07 -9.70
C LEU A 32 2.73 -7.46 -8.60
N ALA A 33 2.25 -7.82 -7.41
CA ALA A 33 3.11 -8.29 -6.33
C ALA A 33 3.91 -9.54 -6.74
N LEU A 34 3.29 -10.48 -7.44
CA LEU A 34 3.98 -11.67 -7.94
C LEU A 34 5.07 -11.32 -8.97
N LEU A 35 4.73 -10.50 -9.97
CA LEU A 35 5.67 -10.13 -11.05
C LEU A 35 6.90 -9.39 -10.53
N ILE A 36 6.71 -8.42 -9.62
CA ILE A 36 7.81 -7.66 -9.03
C ILE A 36 8.72 -8.59 -8.22
N ASN A 37 8.14 -9.49 -7.41
CA ASN A 37 8.92 -10.48 -6.66
C ASN A 37 9.71 -11.41 -7.58
N LEU A 38 9.07 -11.98 -8.61
CA LEU A 38 9.76 -12.85 -9.57
C LEU A 38 10.91 -12.13 -10.27
N PHE A 39 10.71 -10.87 -10.68
CA PHE A 39 11.76 -10.06 -11.28
C PHE A 39 12.94 -9.86 -10.33
N GLY A 40 12.68 -9.41 -9.09
CA GLY A 40 13.77 -9.16 -8.14
C GLY A 40 14.49 -10.45 -7.73
N ILE A 41 13.78 -11.56 -7.59
CA ILE A 41 14.39 -12.89 -7.38
C ILE A 41 15.31 -13.23 -8.56
N ALA A 42 14.81 -13.13 -9.81
CA ALA A 42 15.59 -13.43 -11.00
C ALA A 42 16.82 -12.51 -11.19
N LYS A 43 16.77 -11.29 -10.65
CA LYS A 43 17.87 -10.32 -10.68
C LYS A 43 18.75 -10.30 -9.43
N GLY A 44 18.44 -11.12 -8.42
CA GLY A 44 19.17 -11.11 -7.15
C GLY A 44 19.04 -9.80 -6.38
N ILE A 45 17.92 -9.08 -6.53
CA ILE A 45 17.66 -7.80 -5.85
C ILE A 45 17.03 -8.12 -4.47
N PRO A 46 17.67 -7.71 -3.36
CA PRO A 46 17.06 -7.82 -2.05
C PRO A 46 15.79 -6.97 -1.97
N MET A 47 14.68 -7.57 -1.59
CA MET A 47 13.39 -6.89 -1.50
C MET A 47 12.62 -7.32 -0.26
N ARG A 48 11.85 -6.39 0.31
CA ARG A 48 10.83 -6.67 1.32
C ARG A 48 9.54 -5.99 0.93
N LEU A 49 8.52 -6.80 0.70
CA LEU A 49 7.16 -6.43 0.32
C LEU A 49 6.30 -6.25 1.57
N LEU A 50 5.54 -5.16 1.64
CA LEU A 50 4.41 -5.00 2.56
C LEU A 50 3.16 -4.63 1.76
N ILE A 51 2.13 -5.46 1.86
CA ILE A 51 0.85 -5.30 1.17
C ILE A 51 -0.14 -4.63 2.12
N ASN A 52 -0.90 -3.65 1.63
CA ASN A 52 -1.96 -2.95 2.38
C ASN A 52 -1.51 -2.38 3.74
N CYS A 53 -0.24 -2.01 3.89
CA CYS A 53 0.33 -1.51 5.14
C CYS A 53 -0.04 -0.03 5.34
N SER A 54 -0.51 0.32 6.54
CA SER A 54 -0.73 1.72 6.93
C SER A 54 0.57 2.38 7.41
N TYR A 55 0.91 3.50 6.79
CA TYR A 55 2.08 4.31 7.15
C TYR A 55 1.66 5.61 7.81
N ARG A 56 2.16 5.84 9.03
CA ARG A 56 1.95 7.08 9.79
C ARG A 56 3.26 7.82 9.95
N LYS A 57 3.20 9.13 9.73
CA LYS A 57 4.29 10.07 10.01
C LYS A 57 3.69 11.35 10.57
N THR A 58 4.30 11.89 11.64
CA THR A 58 3.84 13.14 12.26
C THR A 58 3.71 14.24 11.20
N ASP A 59 2.62 15.00 11.28
CA ASP A 59 2.27 16.09 10.36
C ASP A 59 2.05 15.67 8.89
N VAL A 60 1.96 14.36 8.61
CA VAL A 60 1.67 13.80 7.29
C VAL A 60 0.42 12.94 7.38
N ARG A 61 -0.48 13.08 6.39
CA ARG A 61 -1.66 12.21 6.29
C ARG A 61 -1.22 10.75 6.17
N GLU A 62 -1.89 9.88 6.93
CA GLU A 62 -1.69 8.43 6.81
C GLU A 62 -1.92 7.98 5.37
N GLY A 63 -1.02 7.13 4.87
CA GLY A 63 -1.12 6.51 3.56
C GLY A 63 -1.19 5.00 3.69
N GLN A 64 -2.05 4.37 2.88
CA GLN A 64 -2.14 2.92 2.79
C GLN A 64 -2.02 2.53 1.31
N PRO A 65 -0.79 2.38 0.79
CA PRO A 65 -0.60 1.89 -0.57
C PRO A 65 -1.03 0.43 -0.68
N ASP A 66 -1.48 0.03 -1.86
CA ASP A 66 -1.81 -1.38 -2.15
C ASP A 66 -0.59 -2.28 -1.98
N ILE A 67 0.57 -1.80 -2.46
CA ILE A 67 1.87 -2.46 -2.36
C ILE A 67 2.96 -1.44 -2.03
N SER A 68 3.87 -1.82 -1.15
CA SER A 68 5.11 -1.08 -0.89
C SER A 68 6.31 -2.03 -0.88
N TYR A 69 7.44 -1.55 -1.41
CA TYR A 69 8.69 -2.30 -1.47
C TYR A 69 9.83 -1.52 -0.84
N TYR A 70 10.57 -2.20 0.01
CA TYR A 70 11.89 -1.79 0.46
C TYR A 70 12.92 -2.59 -0.35
N ILE A 71 13.89 -1.90 -0.94
CA ILE A 71 14.79 -2.49 -1.95
C ILE A 71 16.25 -2.25 -1.54
N GLY A 72 17.10 -3.26 -1.76
CA GLY A 72 18.52 -3.22 -1.46
C GLY A 72 18.77 -3.02 0.05
N GLU A 73 19.65 -2.08 0.38
CA GLU A 73 19.98 -1.76 1.77
C GLU A 73 18.77 -1.28 2.60
N ARG A 74 17.75 -0.71 1.94
CA ARG A 74 16.55 -0.21 2.61
C ARG A 74 15.64 -1.32 3.13
N VAL A 75 15.86 -2.59 2.76
CA VAL A 75 15.09 -3.74 3.27
C VAL A 75 15.05 -3.75 4.80
N ASN A 76 16.13 -3.32 5.45
CA ASN A 76 16.24 -3.27 6.91
C ASN A 76 15.50 -2.08 7.56
N LEU A 77 15.06 -1.10 6.76
CA LEU A 77 14.26 0.04 7.21
C LEU A 77 12.76 -0.22 7.16
N ALA A 78 12.35 -1.37 6.62
CA ALA A 78 10.94 -1.72 6.56
C ALA A 78 10.36 -1.82 7.98
N PRO A 79 9.16 -1.26 8.22
CA PRO A 79 8.47 -1.39 9.48
C PRO A 79 8.32 -2.85 9.86
N ILE A 80 8.64 -3.16 11.11
CA ILE A 80 8.31 -4.41 11.76
C ILE A 80 7.24 -4.10 12.79
N GLY A 81 6.27 -5.01 12.96
CA GLY A 81 5.25 -4.83 13.99
C GLY A 81 5.91 -4.63 15.35
N SER A 82 5.53 -3.58 16.05
CA SER A 82 5.83 -3.47 17.48
C SER A 82 4.83 -4.37 18.20
N SER A 83 5.32 -5.38 18.91
CA SER A 83 4.52 -6.16 19.86
C SER A 83 4.03 -5.22 20.97
N VAL A 84 2.89 -4.57 20.76
CA VAL A 84 2.16 -3.82 21.79
C VAL A 84 0.68 -4.14 21.63
#